data_AF-A0A2Z6E3N1-F1
#
_entry.id   AF-A0A2Z6E3N1-F1
#
_cell.length_a   1.000
_cell.length_b   1.000
_cell.length_c   1.000
_cell.angle_alpha   90.00
_cell.angle_beta   90.00
_cell.angle_gamma   90.00
#
_symmetry.space_group_name_H-M   'P 1'
#
loop_
_entity.id
_entity.type
_entity.pdbx_description
1 polymer ?
#
loop_
_entity_poly.entity_id
_entity_poly.type
_entity_poly.pdbx_seq_one_letter_code
_entity_poly.pdbx_strand_id
1 'polypeptide(L)'
;MSAIKSIEDLFIHELSDIYSAEKQLARALPRLARAAQDPELSRAFETHAEETQGQIERIDRVVEKLDLRLKRIKCAAMEGLIEESREIIDSIPEGALRDAALIGGAQKVEHYEIASYGTLCALAKLLGYKEAIPLFQETLKEEKATDEKLTKFAESGKNQEAAATSVERKRA
;
A
#
# COMPACT_ATOMS: atom_id res chain seq x y z
N MET A 1 12.62 1.16 19.79
CA MET A 1 13.54 1.67 18.75
C MET A 1 14.89 1.99 19.39
N SER A 2 16.01 1.63 18.74
CA SER A 2 17.32 2.23 19.04
C SER A 2 17.28 3.72 18.69
N ALA A 3 17.94 4.59 19.46
CA ALA A 3 17.96 6.03 19.18
C ALA A 3 18.50 6.33 17.77
N ILE A 4 17.73 7.08 16.98
CA ILE A 4 18.12 7.62 15.67
C ILE A 4 18.95 8.88 15.91
N LYS A 5 20.21 8.91 15.46
CA LYS A 5 21.15 10.00 15.77
C LYS A 5 21.66 10.73 14.52
N SER A 6 21.34 10.22 13.34
CA SER A 6 21.79 10.76 12.06
C SER A 6 20.72 10.60 10.98
N ILE A 7 20.88 11.33 9.87
CA ILE A 7 20.03 11.16 8.68
C ILE A 7 20.19 9.75 8.09
N GLU A 8 21.38 9.16 8.20
CA GLU A 8 21.64 7.78 7.79
C GLU A 8 20.84 6.77 8.65
N ASP A 9 20.86 6.94 9.97
CA ASP A 9 20.06 6.10 10.88
C ASP A 9 18.56 6.19 10.57
N LEU A 10 18.10 7.39 10.22
CA LEU A 10 16.71 7.63 9.82
C LEU A 10 16.42 6.93 8.48
N PHE A 11 17.29 7.09 7.48
CA PHE A 11 17.13 6.43 6.18
C PHE A 11 17.04 4.90 6.32
N ILE A 12 17.96 4.28 7.07
CA ILE A 12 17.94 2.85 7.34
C ILE A 12 16.68 2.45 8.09
N HIS A 13 16.22 3.28 9.03
CA HIS A 13 14.97 3.03 9.75
C HIS A 13 13.77 3.02 8.80
N GLU A 14 13.55 4.09 8.04
CA GLU A 14 12.43 4.21 7.10
C GLU A 14 12.47 3.12 6.02
N LEU A 15 13.66 2.79 5.49
CA LEU A 15 13.81 1.72 4.50
C LEU A 15 13.48 0.35 5.10
N SER A 16 13.85 0.11 6.36
CA SER A 16 13.48 -1.12 7.05
C SER A 16 11.98 -1.20 7.35
N ASP A 17 11.35 -0.06 7.61
CA ASP A 17 9.92 0.03 7.95
C ASP A 17 9.08 -0.26 6.71
N ILE A 18 9.34 0.43 5.60
CA ILE A 18 8.64 0.18 4.34
C ILE A 18 8.90 -1.26 3.85
N TYR A 19 10.12 -1.80 3.99
CA TYR A 19 10.38 -3.20 3.63
C TYR A 19 9.55 -4.19 4.45
N SER A 20 9.28 -3.87 5.72
CA SER A 20 8.34 -4.64 6.54
C SER A 20 6.90 -4.41 6.10
N ALA A 21 6.52 -3.22 5.66
CA ALA A 21 5.18 -2.91 5.19
C ALA A 21 4.85 -3.71 3.92
N GLU A 22 5.70 -3.61 2.90
CA GLU A 22 5.62 -4.32 1.62
C GLU A 22 5.44 -5.83 1.81
N LYS A 23 6.24 -6.44 2.69
CA LYS A 23 6.13 -7.88 3.00
C LYS A 23 4.85 -8.27 3.71
N GLN A 24 4.27 -7.37 4.51
CA GLN A 24 2.98 -7.60 5.13
C GLN A 24 1.87 -7.47 4.08
N LEU A 25 1.96 -6.45 3.21
CA LEU A 25 1.00 -6.17 2.16
C LEU A 25 0.95 -7.29 1.11
N ALA A 26 2.10 -7.79 0.65
CA ALA A 26 2.21 -8.92 -0.27
C ALA A 26 1.46 -10.18 0.23
N ARG A 27 1.37 -10.38 1.55
CA ARG A 27 0.61 -11.49 2.16
C ARG A 27 -0.87 -11.20 2.28
N ALA A 28 -1.25 -9.93 2.39
CA ALA A 28 -2.63 -9.49 2.55
C ALA A 28 -3.38 -9.41 1.22
N LEU A 29 -2.71 -8.96 0.14
CA LEU A 29 -3.34 -8.73 -1.17
C LEU A 29 -4.07 -9.93 -1.76
N PRO A 30 -3.54 -11.18 -1.72
CA PRO A 30 -4.26 -12.33 -2.22
C PRO A 30 -5.61 -12.57 -1.52
N ARG A 31 -5.74 -12.15 -0.26
CA ARG A 31 -7.00 -12.22 0.47
C ARG A 31 -7.95 -11.08 0.07
N LEU A 32 -7.44 -9.88 -0.17
CA LEU A 32 -8.26 -8.76 -0.67
C LEU A 32 -8.82 -9.07 -2.06
N ALA A 33 -8.00 -9.64 -2.95
CA ALA A 33 -8.44 -10.12 -4.26
C ALA A 33 -9.63 -11.09 -4.14
N ARG A 34 -9.52 -12.12 -3.30
CA ARG A 34 -10.62 -13.08 -3.06
C ARG A 34 -11.86 -12.48 -2.40
N ALA A 35 -11.71 -11.39 -1.66
CA ALA A 35 -12.81 -10.76 -0.94
C ALA A 35 -13.58 -9.75 -1.79
N ALA A 36 -12.98 -9.26 -2.88
CA ALA A 36 -13.61 -8.39 -3.85
C ALA A 36 -14.60 -9.19 -4.71
N GLN A 37 -15.83 -8.67 -4.85
CA GLN A 37 -16.84 -9.28 -5.72
C GLN A 37 -16.67 -8.82 -7.18
N ASP A 38 -16.28 -7.57 -7.37
CA ASP A 38 -15.99 -7.01 -8.67
C ASP A 38 -14.74 -7.67 -9.30
N PRO A 39 -14.86 -8.30 -10.49
CA PRO A 39 -13.73 -8.97 -11.13
C PRO A 39 -12.57 -8.04 -11.50
N GLU A 40 -12.84 -6.77 -11.80
CA GLU A 40 -11.81 -5.79 -12.14
C GLU A 40 -11.07 -5.33 -10.88
N LEU A 41 -11.78 -5.16 -9.76
CA LEU A 41 -11.17 -4.88 -8.45
C LEU A 41 -10.34 -6.07 -7.95
N SER A 42 -10.85 -7.30 -8.05
CA SER A 42 -10.08 -8.51 -7.72
C SER A 42 -8.78 -8.56 -8.52
N ARG A 43 -8.85 -8.33 -9.83
CA ARG A 43 -7.66 -8.29 -10.71
C ARG A 43 -6.71 -7.15 -10.36
N ALA A 44 -7.23 -6.00 -9.93
CA ALA A 44 -6.40 -4.89 -9.48
C ALA A 44 -5.57 -5.28 -8.25
N PHE A 45 -6.16 -5.98 -7.27
CA PHE A 45 -5.42 -6.50 -6.11
C PHE A 45 -4.39 -7.58 -6.48
N GLU A 46 -4.70 -8.45 -7.46
CA GLU A 46 -3.73 -9.44 -7.97
C GLU A 46 -2.55 -8.75 -8.66
N THR A 47 -2.84 -7.77 -9.52
CA THR A 47 -1.80 -6.99 -10.21
C THR A 47 -0.92 -6.25 -9.20
N HIS A 48 -1.54 -5.63 -8.20
CA HIS A 48 -0.81 -4.94 -7.15
C HIS A 48 0.07 -5.91 -6.35
N ALA A 49 -0.37 -7.16 -6.10
CA ALA A 49 0.48 -8.16 -5.44
C ALA A 49 1.75 -8.50 -6.24
N GLU A 50 1.67 -8.51 -7.57
CA GLU A 50 2.83 -8.69 -8.45
C GLU A 50 3.75 -7.46 -8.41
N GLU A 51 3.17 -6.25 -8.46
CA GLU A 51 3.90 -4.98 -8.33
C GLU A 51 4.64 -4.90 -6.98
N THR A 52 3.97 -5.16 -5.85
CA THR A 52 4.54 -5.24 -4.50
C THR A 52 5.72 -6.21 -4.42
N GLN A 53 5.65 -7.37 -5.09
CA GLN A 53 6.77 -8.32 -5.11
C GLN A 53 7.99 -7.74 -5.83
N GLY A 54 7.79 -7.00 -6.93
CA GLY A 54 8.84 -6.26 -7.61
C GLY A 54 9.42 -5.12 -6.79
N GLN A 55 8.58 -4.45 -5.99
CA GLN A 55 9.00 -3.36 -5.09
C GLN A 55 9.90 -3.85 -3.97
N ILE A 56 9.59 -5.02 -3.38
CA ILE A 56 10.47 -5.72 -2.43
C ILE A 56 11.84 -5.99 -3.06
N GLU A 57 11.89 -6.47 -4.31
CA GLU A 57 13.15 -6.72 -5.02
C GLU A 57 13.92 -5.42 -5.30
N ARG A 58 13.24 -4.30 -5.58
CA ARG A 58 13.89 -2.98 -5.71
C ARG A 58 14.53 -2.54 -4.40
N ILE A 59 13.88 -2.76 -3.25
CA ILE A 59 14.48 -2.50 -1.94
C ILE A 59 15.72 -3.37 -1.74
N ASP A 60 15.66 -4.66 -2.05
CA ASP A 60 16.82 -5.56 -1.94
C ASP A 60 18.00 -5.06 -2.80
N ARG A 61 17.74 -4.58 -4.02
CA ARG A 61 18.74 -3.94 -4.88
C ARG A 61 19.31 -2.66 -4.30
N VAL A 62 18.51 -1.82 -3.64
CA VAL A 62 18.99 -0.61 -2.96
C VAL A 62 19.94 -0.99 -1.83
N VAL A 63 19.56 -1.99 -1.03
CA VAL A 63 20.36 -2.49 0.09
C VAL A 63 21.71 -3.01 -0.39
N GLU A 64 21.71 -3.82 -1.45
CA GLU A 64 22.94 -4.34 -2.06
C GLU A 64 23.84 -3.22 -2.60
N LYS A 65 23.28 -2.28 -3.35
CA LYS A 65 24.04 -1.19 -3.99
C LYS A 65 24.72 -0.25 -3.00
N LEU A 66 24.06 0.00 -1.87
CA LEU A 66 24.54 0.92 -0.85
C LEU A 66 25.27 0.22 0.31
N ASP A 67 25.45 -1.12 0.22
CA ASP A 67 26.01 -1.96 1.30
C ASP A 67 25.34 -1.71 2.67
N LEU A 68 24.01 -1.60 2.65
CA LEU A 68 23.21 -1.30 3.84
C LEU A 68 22.83 -2.56 4.59
N ARG A 69 22.49 -2.39 5.87
CA ARG A 69 21.92 -3.45 6.70
C ARG A 69 20.56 -3.04 7.23
N LEU A 70 19.51 -3.65 6.70
CA LEU A 70 18.16 -3.45 7.20
C LEU A 70 18.02 -3.97 8.63
N LYS A 71 17.24 -3.24 9.43
CA LYS A 71 16.86 -3.64 10.77
C LYS A 71 15.67 -4.56 10.69
N ARG A 72 15.65 -5.61 11.50
CA ARG A 72 14.45 -6.46 11.65
C ARG A 72 13.43 -5.72 12.51
N ILE A 73 12.55 -4.97 11.86
CA ILE A 73 11.43 -4.28 12.50
C ILE A 73 10.11 -4.74 11.89
N LYS A 74 9.01 -4.44 12.60
CA LYS A 74 7.66 -4.66 12.11
C LYS A 74 7.01 -3.30 11.94
N CYS A 75 6.55 -2.99 10.73
CA CYS A 75 5.80 -1.78 10.47
C CYS A 75 4.41 -1.89 11.11
N ALA A 76 4.20 -1.15 12.20
CA ALA A 76 2.94 -1.14 12.95
C ALA A 76 1.83 -0.37 12.20
N ALA A 77 2.20 0.64 11.40
CA ALA A 77 1.24 1.39 10.60
C ALA A 77 0.58 0.48 9.54
N MET A 78 1.39 -0.24 8.75
CA MET A 78 0.88 -1.18 7.76
C MET A 78 0.11 -2.33 8.40
N GLU A 79 0.52 -2.83 9.57
CA GLU A 79 -0.26 -3.82 10.31
C GLU A 79 -1.68 -3.30 10.61
N GLY A 80 -1.80 -2.07 11.11
CA GLY A 80 -3.10 -1.46 11.40
C GLY A 80 -3.97 -1.28 10.15
N LEU A 81 -3.40 -0.86 9.03
CA LEU A 81 -4.13 -0.69 7.76
C LEU A 81 -4.62 -2.04 7.19
N ILE A 82 -3.80 -3.07 7.30
CA ILE A 82 -4.18 -4.44 6.92
C ILE A 82 -5.27 -4.99 7.83
N GLU A 83 -5.22 -4.66 9.13
CA GLU A 83 -6.26 -5.05 10.08
C GLU A 83 -7.58 -4.35 9.80
N GLU A 84 -7.57 -3.05 9.47
CA GLU A 84 -8.77 -2.35 9.02
C GLU A 84 -9.42 -3.07 7.81
N SER A 85 -8.59 -3.50 6.84
CA SER A 85 -9.08 -4.26 5.69
C SER A 85 -9.65 -5.65 6.08
N ARG A 86 -9.21 -6.24 7.20
CA ARG A 86 -9.80 -7.50 7.73
C ARG A 86 -11.16 -7.25 8.33
N GLU A 87 -11.26 -6.23 9.17
CA GLU A 87 -12.51 -5.84 9.80
C GLU A 87 -13.59 -5.55 8.76
N ILE A 88 -13.23 -4.94 7.62
CA ILE A 88 -14.14 -4.74 6.48
C ILE A 88 -14.67 -6.07 5.94
N ILE A 89 -13.80 -7.06 5.68
CA ILE A 89 -14.19 -8.37 5.15
C ILE A 89 -15.12 -9.10 6.12
N ASP A 90 -14.81 -9.03 7.42
CA ASP A 90 -15.55 -9.73 8.46
C ASP A 90 -16.89 -9.05 8.80
N SER A 91 -16.97 -7.73 8.67
CA SER A 91 -18.13 -6.93 9.11
C SER A 91 -19.12 -6.58 8.00
N ILE A 92 -18.66 -6.50 6.74
CA ILE A 92 -19.50 -6.12 5.61
C ILE A 92 -19.73 -7.35 4.73
N PRO A 93 -20.98 -7.77 4.44
CA PRO A 93 -21.25 -8.90 3.55
C PRO A 93 -20.70 -8.71 2.13
N GLU A 94 -20.47 -9.81 1.41
CA GLU A 94 -20.10 -9.77 -0.01
C GLU A 94 -21.08 -8.93 -0.82
N GLY A 95 -20.58 -8.02 -1.64
CA GLY A 95 -21.41 -7.03 -2.32
C GLY A 95 -20.65 -5.77 -2.69
N ALA A 96 -21.27 -4.94 -3.52
CA ALA A 96 -20.76 -3.62 -3.90
C ALA A 96 -20.40 -2.72 -2.71
N LEU A 97 -21.10 -2.84 -1.57
CA LEU A 97 -20.76 -2.10 -0.36
C LEU A 97 -19.40 -2.52 0.23
N ARG A 98 -19.09 -3.82 0.23
CA ARG A 98 -17.78 -4.32 0.67
C ARG A 98 -16.71 -3.85 -0.29
N ASP A 99 -16.93 -3.95 -1.60
CA ASP A 99 -15.95 -3.49 -2.60
C ASP A 99 -15.63 -2.00 -2.44
N ALA A 100 -16.63 -1.15 -2.22
CA ALA A 100 -16.43 0.27 -1.91
C ALA A 100 -15.56 0.48 -0.66
N ALA A 101 -15.81 -0.30 0.41
CA ALA A 101 -15.01 -0.24 1.63
C ALA A 101 -13.58 -0.75 1.42
N LEU A 102 -13.40 -1.84 0.67
CA LEU A 102 -12.09 -2.40 0.31
C LEU A 102 -11.26 -1.41 -0.52
N ILE A 103 -11.89 -0.71 -1.46
CA ILE A 103 -11.23 0.37 -2.23
C ILE A 103 -10.73 1.45 -1.27
N GLY A 104 -11.58 1.93 -0.37
CA GLY A 104 -11.19 2.95 0.62
C GLY A 104 -10.06 2.48 1.55
N GLY A 105 -10.08 1.22 1.99
CA GLY A 105 -9.00 0.61 2.77
C GLY A 105 -7.68 0.54 1.99
N ALA A 106 -7.74 0.12 0.73
CA ALA A 106 -6.59 0.04 -0.16
C ALA A 106 -5.98 1.43 -0.44
N GLN A 107 -6.79 2.45 -0.71
CA GLN A 107 -6.27 3.81 -0.90
C GLN A 107 -5.50 4.33 0.32
N LYS A 108 -5.94 3.99 1.54
CA LYS A 108 -5.17 4.34 2.76
C LYS A 108 -3.79 3.68 2.79
N VAL A 109 -3.69 2.44 2.31
CA VAL A 109 -2.41 1.74 2.11
C VAL A 109 -1.54 2.50 1.11
N GLU A 110 -2.07 2.80 -0.08
CA GLU A 110 -1.33 3.55 -1.11
C GLU A 110 -0.83 4.91 -0.60
N HIS A 111 -1.67 5.66 0.12
CA HIS A 111 -1.29 6.96 0.67
C HIS A 111 -0.16 6.87 1.70
N TYR A 112 -0.13 5.81 2.51
CA TYR A 112 0.98 5.54 3.43
C TYR A 112 2.27 5.24 2.66
N GLU A 113 2.21 4.45 1.59
CA GLU A 113 3.39 4.09 0.79
C GLU A 113 3.89 5.27 -0.05
N ILE A 114 3.00 6.07 -0.65
CA ILE A 114 3.33 7.31 -1.35
C ILE A 114 4.09 8.28 -0.44
N ALA A 115 3.65 8.44 0.81
CA ALA A 115 4.33 9.26 1.79
C ALA A 115 5.70 8.68 2.18
N SER A 116 5.79 7.37 2.35
CA SER A 116 7.01 6.65 2.73
C SER A 116 8.08 6.72 1.64
N TYR A 117 7.74 6.39 0.39
CA TYR A 117 8.66 6.47 -0.74
C TYR A 117 9.03 7.91 -1.11
N GLY A 118 8.10 8.87 -0.93
CA GLY A 118 8.39 10.30 -1.04
C GLY A 118 9.48 10.74 -0.05
N THR A 119 9.37 10.29 1.21
CA THR A 119 10.37 10.53 2.26
C THR A 119 11.71 9.88 1.93
N LEU A 120 11.72 8.61 1.53
CA LEU A 120 12.94 7.89 1.14
C LEU A 120 13.67 8.54 -0.04
N CYS A 121 12.93 9.02 -1.04
CA CYS A 121 13.51 9.80 -2.15
C CYS A 121 14.21 11.07 -1.65
N ALA A 122 13.62 11.78 -0.68
CA ALA A 122 14.20 13.00 -0.13
C ALA A 122 15.45 12.71 0.72
N LEU A 123 15.39 11.69 1.58
CA LEU A 123 16.53 11.26 2.40
C LEU A 123 17.70 10.75 1.52
N ALA A 124 17.42 9.93 0.50
CA ALA A 124 18.43 9.47 -0.45
C ALA A 124 19.13 10.63 -1.18
N LYS A 125 18.39 11.71 -1.52
CA LYS A 125 18.99 12.93 -2.09
C LYS A 125 19.92 13.64 -1.10
N LEU A 126 19.53 13.76 0.16
CA LEU A 126 20.34 14.41 1.19
C LEU A 126 21.65 13.64 1.46
N LEU A 127 21.60 12.31 1.42
CA LEU A 127 22.74 11.42 1.65
C LEU A 127 23.61 11.22 0.39
N GLY A 128 23.16 11.69 -0.77
CA GLY A 128 23.88 11.51 -2.04
C GLY A 128 23.76 10.09 -2.63
N TYR A 129 22.76 9.31 -2.21
CA TYR A 129 22.46 7.95 -2.66
C TYR A 129 21.79 7.92 -4.03
N LYS A 130 22.54 8.41 -5.04
CA LYS A 130 22.06 8.62 -6.41
C LYS A 130 21.52 7.35 -7.07
N GLU A 131 22.02 6.18 -6.68
CA GLU A 131 21.59 4.89 -7.24
C GLU A 131 20.24 4.41 -6.68
N ALA A 132 19.85 4.85 -5.48
CA ALA A 132 18.58 4.45 -4.85
C ALA A 132 17.40 5.30 -5.33
N ILE A 133 17.64 6.58 -5.63
CA ILE A 133 16.62 7.53 -6.08
C ILE A 133 15.76 6.99 -7.25
N PRO A 134 16.32 6.50 -8.38
CA PRO A 134 15.48 6.02 -9.48
C PRO A 134 14.63 4.80 -9.09
N LEU A 135 15.12 3.92 -8.21
CA LEU A 135 14.39 2.73 -7.75
C LEU A 135 13.20 3.12 -6.85
N PHE A 136 13.39 4.09 -5.96
CA PHE A 136 12.30 4.62 -5.15
C PHE A 136 11.31 5.45 -5.96
N GLN A 137 11.76 6.18 -6.98
CA GLN A 137 10.88 6.94 -7.88
C GLN A 137 10.04 6.03 -8.77
N GLU A 138 10.59 4.89 -9.20
CA GLU A 138 9.85 3.87 -9.94
C GLU A 138 8.71 3.32 -9.08
N THR A 139 9.00 2.89 -7.85
CA THR A 139 7.99 2.41 -6.89
C THR A 139 6.96 3.50 -6.56
N LEU A 140 7.40 4.71 -6.24
CA LEU A 140 6.49 5.84 -5.98
C LEU A 140 5.54 6.13 -7.16
N LYS A 141 5.97 5.87 -8.40
CA LYS A 141 5.11 6.04 -9.58
C LYS A 141 4.08 4.92 -9.69
N GLU A 142 4.45 3.70 -9.33
CA GLU A 142 3.53 2.56 -9.27
C GLU A 142 2.44 2.79 -8.22
N GLU A 143 2.79 3.15 -6.97
CA GLU A 143 1.78 3.42 -5.94
C GLU A 143 0.82 4.55 -6.32
N LYS A 144 1.33 5.62 -6.92
CA LYS A 144 0.47 6.70 -7.43
C LYS A 144 -0.46 6.22 -8.54
N ALA A 145 0.04 5.38 -9.45
CA ALA A 145 -0.79 4.82 -10.50
C ALA A 145 -1.83 3.84 -9.96
N THR A 146 -1.51 3.09 -8.91
CA THR A 146 -2.45 2.22 -8.20
C THR A 146 -3.55 3.04 -7.53
N ASP A 147 -3.20 4.08 -6.77
CA ASP A 147 -4.19 4.97 -6.14
C ASP A 147 -5.09 5.66 -7.18
N GLU A 148 -4.53 6.10 -8.31
CA GLU A 148 -5.33 6.65 -9.43
C GLU A 148 -6.30 5.60 -10.01
N LYS A 149 -5.89 4.33 -10.13
CA LYS A 149 -6.77 3.23 -10.57
C LYS A 149 -7.87 2.98 -9.53
N LEU A 150 -7.53 2.94 -8.24
CA LEU A 150 -8.48 2.76 -7.14
C LEU A 150 -9.50 3.90 -7.07
N THR A 151 -9.06 5.14 -7.28
CA THR A 151 -9.94 6.31 -7.38
C THR A 151 -10.96 6.15 -8.52
N LYS A 152 -10.54 5.66 -9.69
CA LYS A 152 -11.47 5.38 -10.80
C LYS A 152 -12.46 4.28 -10.46
N PHE A 153 -12.05 3.24 -9.72
CA PHE A 153 -12.97 2.22 -9.22
C PHE A 153 -13.97 2.82 -8.22
N ALA A 154 -13.50 3.66 -7.30
CA ALA A 154 -14.34 4.36 -6.31
C ALA A 154 -15.44 5.20 -7.00
N GLU A 155 -15.08 5.92 -8.06
CA GLU A 155 -15.98 6.79 -8.83
C GLU A 155 -16.84 6.05 -9.86
N SER A 156 -16.57 4.76 -10.10
CA SER A 156 -17.31 3.97 -11.08
C SER A 156 -18.76 3.70 -10.66
N GLY A 157 -19.64 3.52 -11.66
CA GLY A 157 -21.09 3.37 -11.46
C GLY A 157 -21.51 2.19 -10.57
N LYS A 158 -20.66 1.17 -10.38
CA LYS A 158 -20.97 0.01 -9.52
C LYS A 158 -21.08 0.40 -8.03
N ASN A 159 -20.34 1.42 -7.58
CA ASN A 159 -20.51 1.99 -6.23
C ASN A 159 -21.76 2.88 -6.10
N GLN A 160 -22.35 3.33 -7.21
CA GLN A 160 -23.63 4.03 -7.19
C GLN A 160 -24.79 3.07 -6.86
N GLU A 161 -24.67 1.78 -7.18
CA GLU A 161 -25.64 0.75 -6.77
C GLU A 161 -25.65 0.57 -5.25
N ALA A 162 -24.48 0.56 -4.60
CA ALA A 162 -24.38 0.54 -3.14
C ALA A 162 -25.00 1.80 -2.49
N ALA A 163 -24.84 2.96 -3.12
CA ALA A 163 -25.49 4.20 -2.70
C ALA A 163 -27.03 4.13 -2.85
N ALA A 164 -27.54 3.48 -3.91
CA ALA A 164 -28.98 3.34 -4.16
C ALA A 164 -29.68 2.47 -3.10
N THR A 165 -29.05 1.36 -2.66
CA THR A 165 -29.59 0.50 -1.59
C THR A 165 -29.72 1.23 -0.24
N SER A 166 -28.89 2.26 -0.02
CA SER A 166 -28.87 3.07 1.21
C SER A 166 -29.96 4.14 1.25
N VAL A 167 -30.42 4.63 0.09
CA VAL A 167 -31.45 5.69 -0.02
C VAL A 167 -32.86 5.11 0.19
N GLU A 168 -33.12 3.88 -0.25
CA GLU A 168 -34.43 3.24 -0.08
C GLU A 168 -34.76 2.93 1.39
N ARG A 169 -33.77 2.50 2.19
CA ARG A 169 -33.96 2.24 3.63
C ARG A 169 -34.23 3.48 4.48
N LYS A 170 -33.87 4.68 4.00
CA LYS A 170 -34.18 5.95 4.69
C LYS A 170 -35.55 6.52 4.30
N ARG A 171 -36.19 5.96 3.27
CA ARG A 171 -37.49 6.42 2.74
C ARG A 171 -38.67 5.48 3.07
N ALA A 172 -38.40 4.31 3.65
CA ALA A 172 -39.38 3.37 4.20
C ALA A 172 -39.47 3.51 5.73
#